data_AF-A0A940LU59-F1
#
_entry.id   AF-A0A940LU59-F1
#
_cell.length_a   1.000
_cell.length_b   1.000
_cell.length_c   1.000
_cell.angle_alpha   90.00
_cell.angle_beta   90.00
_cell.angle_gamma   90.00
#
_symmetry.space_group_name_H-M   'P 1'
#
loop_
_entity.id
_entity.type
_entity.pdbx_description
1 polymer ?
#
loop_
_entity_poly.entity_id
_entity_poly.type
_entity_poly.pdbx_seq_one_letter_code
_entity_poly.pdbx_strand_id
1 'polypeptide(L)' 'MAAPPKKAFPLRIDPDLYSAIERSAATDLRSVNAQVECLLREALHRRGVKLTDPVRAKRGRPPKARDEGDEE' A
#
# COMPACT_ATOMS: atom_id res chain seq x y z
N MET A 1 -12.61 -6.45 12.19
CA MET A 1 -11.49 -7.15 11.54
C MET A 1 -10.54 -6.10 11.00
N ALA A 2 -9.28 -6.12 11.46
CA ALA A 2 -8.25 -5.23 10.93
C ALA A 2 -8.07 -5.48 9.43
N ALA A 3 -7.71 -4.46 8.67
CA ALA A 3 -7.34 -4.66 7.27
C ALA A 3 -6.19 -5.69 7.21
N PRO A 4 -6.21 -6.63 6.25
CA PRO A 4 -5.15 -7.61 6.12
C PRO A 4 -3.78 -6.90 6.05
N PRO A 5 -2.75 -7.45 6.73
CA PRO A 5 -1.45 -6.80 6.81
C PRO A 5 -0.87 -6.64 5.40
N LYS A 6 -0.37 -5.43 5.10
CA LYS A 6 0.36 -5.17 3.85
C LYS A 6 1.75 -5.80 3.94
N LYS A 7 2.17 -6.47 2.87
CA LYS A 7 3.51 -7.05 2.79
C LYS A 7 4.55 -5.95 2.55
N ALA A 8 5.50 -5.80 3.47
CA ALA A 8 6.68 -4.97 3.26
C ALA A 8 7.66 -5.70 2.33
N PHE A 9 8.13 -5.02 1.28
CA PHE A 9 9.06 -5.58 0.30
C PHE A 9 10.10 -4.53 -0.09
N PRO A 10 11.40 -4.82 0.00
CA PRO A 10 12.44 -3.91 -0.46
C PRO A 10 12.44 -3.87 -2.00
N LEU A 11 12.05 -2.73 -2.56
CA LEU A 11 12.00 -2.51 -4.00
C LEU A 11 13.28 -1.80 -4.47
N ARG A 12 14.02 -2.41 -5.40
CA ARG A 12 15.07 -1.72 -6.15
C ARG A 12 14.42 -1.02 -7.33
N ILE A 13 14.52 0.31 -7.36
CA ILE A 13 13.91 1.16 -8.37
C ILE A 13 14.93 2.19 -8.85
N ASP A 14 14.83 2.57 -10.11
CA ASP A 14 15.59 3.67 -10.68
C ASP A 14 15.25 4.99 -9.92
N PRO A 15 16.25 5.81 -9.53
CA PRO A 15 16.00 7.08 -8.83
C PRO A 15 15.10 8.05 -9.59
N ASP A 16 15.26 8.17 -10.92
CA ASP A 16 14.48 9.11 -11.73
C ASP A 16 13.02 8.67 -11.82
N LEU A 17 12.80 7.35 -11.90
CA LEU A 17 11.47 6.75 -11.84
C LEU A 17 10.82 6.99 -10.48
N TYR A 18 11.57 6.85 -9.38
CA TYR A 18 11.07 7.13 -8.04
C TYR A 18 10.64 8.60 -7.92
N SER A 19 11.46 9.54 -8.39
CA SER A 19 11.11 10.97 -8.38
C SER A 19 9.87 11.28 -9.22
N ALA A 20 9.65 10.59 -10.35
CA ALA A 20 8.44 10.74 -11.13
C ALA A 20 7.19 10.24 -10.38
N ILE A 21 7.31 9.12 -9.67
CA ILE A 21 6.23 8.58 -8.83
C ILE A 21 5.93 9.53 -7.66
N GLU A 22 6.94 10.10 -7.02
CA GLU A 22 6.74 11.09 -5.94
C GLU A 22 5.95 12.31 -6.42
N ARG A 23 6.33 12.89 -7.56
CA ARG A 23 5.60 14.04 -8.15
C ARG A 23 4.16 13.67 -8.48
N SER A 24 3.93 12.51 -9.10
CA SER A 24 2.59 12.02 -9.40
C SER A 24 1.75 11.78 -8.13
N ALA A 25 2.35 11.20 -7.09
CA ALA A 25 1.68 10.97 -5.81
C ALA A 25 1.27 12.29 -5.13
N ALA A 26 2.12 13.31 -5.21
CA ALA A 26 1.84 14.63 -4.68
C ALA A 26 0.64 15.29 -5.39
N THR A 27 0.57 15.20 -6.73
CA THR A 27 -0.57 15.69 -7.52
C THR A 27 -1.88 14.98 -7.13
N ASP A 28 -1.81 13.67 -6.86
CA ASP A 28 -2.98 12.86 -6.51
C ASP A 28 -3.37 12.91 -5.02
N LEU A 29 -2.65 13.69 -4.20
CA LEU A 29 -2.80 13.76 -2.74
C LEU A 29 -2.72 12.38 -2.06
N ARG A 30 -1.80 11.54 -2.52
CA ARG A 30 -1.55 10.19 -1.99
C ARG A 30 -0.13 10.06 -1.44
N SER A 31 0.07 9.09 -0.56
CA SER A 31 1.43 8.67 -0.23
C SER A 31 2.07 7.96 -1.42
N VAL A 32 3.40 8.02 -1.50
CA VAL A 32 4.18 7.34 -2.54
C VAL A 32 3.83 5.84 -2.60
N ASN A 33 3.74 5.17 -1.45
CA ASN A 33 3.36 3.75 -1.39
C ASN A 33 1.95 3.48 -1.93
N ALA A 34 0.98 4.37 -1.67
CA ALA A 34 -0.36 4.25 -2.22
C ALA A 34 -0.37 4.46 -3.74
N GLN A 35 0.45 5.38 -4.24
CA GLN A 35 0.60 5.61 -5.68
C GLN A 35 1.24 4.41 -6.39
N VAL A 36 2.31 3.84 -5.82
CA VAL A 36 2.93 2.61 -6.33
C VAL A 36 1.91 1.48 -6.40
N GLU A 37 1.10 1.28 -5.34
CA GLU A 37 0.05 0.26 -5.35
C GLU A 37 -0.98 0.50 -6.47
N CYS A 38 -1.42 1.75 -6.70
CA CYS A 38 -2.35 2.09 -7.78
C CYS A 38 -1.78 1.75 -9.16
N LEU A 39 -0.56 2.21 -9.44
CA LEU A 39 0.12 1.98 -10.72
C LEU A 39 0.33 0.49 -11.00
N LEU A 40 0.69 -0.29 -9.98
CA LEU A 40 0.85 -1.74 -10.12
C LEU A 40 -0.49 -2.44 -10.40
N ARG A 41 -1.57 -2.05 -9.72
CA ARG A 41 -2.91 -2.59 -9.97
C ARG A 41 -3.38 -2.29 -11.40
N GLU A 42 -3.17 -1.06 -11.87
CA GLU A 42 -3.49 -0.68 -13.25
C GLU A 42 -2.66 -1.48 -14.26
N ALA A 43 -1.35 -1.61 -14.04
CA ALA A 43 -0.47 -2.35 -14.93
C ALA A 43 -0.86 -3.84 -15.02
N LEU A 44 -1.23 -4.46 -13.90
CA LEU A 44 -1.73 -5.84 -13.85
C LEU A 44 -3.09 -5.97 -14.54
N HIS A 45 -4.00 -5.01 -14.32
CA HIS A 45 -5.30 -5.00 -14.98
C HIS A 45 -5.16 -4.89 -16.51
N ARG A 46 -4.28 -4.02 -17.01
CA ARG A 46 -3.97 -3.90 -18.45
C ARG A 46 -3.40 -5.19 -19.05
N ARG A 47 -2.77 -6.03 -18.22
CA ARG A 47 -2.26 -7.36 -18.60
C ARG A 47 -3.32 -8.47 -18.47
N GLY A 48 -4.55 -8.14 -18.10
CA GLY A 48 -5.64 -9.10 -17.89
C GLY A 48 -5.60 -9.82 -16.54
N VAL A 49 -4.71 -9.44 -15.63
CA VAL A 49 -4.62 -10.03 -14.29
C VAL A 49 -5.66 -9.38 -13.38
N LYS A 50 -6.69 -10.16 -13.01
CA LYS A 50 -7.75 -9.72 -12.09
C LYS A 50 -7.27 -9.85 -10.64
N LEU A 51 -7.34 -8.74 -9.90
CA LEU A 51 -7.12 -8.72 -8.46
C LEU A 51 -8.46 -8.60 -7.74
N THR A 52 -8.58 -9.25 -6.59
CA THR A 52 -9.75 -9.06 -5.70
C THR A 52 -9.76 -7.63 -5.17
N ASP A 53 -10.97 -7.07 -5.01
CA ASP A 53 -11.12 -5.72 -4.46
C ASP A 53 -10.49 -5.60 -3.07
N PRO A 54 -9.75 -4.52 -2.79
CA PRO A 54 -9.15 -4.34 -1.49
C PRO A 54 -10.24 -4.17 -0.43
N VAL A 55 -10.13 -4.92 0.67
CA VAL A 55 -11.00 -4.75 1.85
C VAL A 55 -10.75 -3.34 2.39
N ARG A 56 -11.72 -2.45 2.20
CA ARG A 56 -11.63 -1.06 2.65
C ARG A 56 -11.57 -1.06 4.18
N ALA A 57 -10.43 -0.63 4.74
CA ALA A 57 -10.31 -0.45 6.17
C ALA A 57 -11.43 0.50 6.64
N LYS A 58 -12.24 0.08 7.61
CA LYS A 58 -13.25 0.96 8.21
C LYS A 58 -12.52 2.17 8.81
N ARG A 59 -12.93 3.38 8.41
CA ARG A 59 -12.40 4.63 8.97
C ARG A 59 -12.67 4.65 10.47
N GLY A 60 -11.63 4.86 11.27
CA GLY A 60 -11.74 4.88 12.73
C GLY A 60 -10.39 4.62 13.40
N ARG A 61 -10.31 4.91 14.70
CA ARG A 61 -9.14 4.61 15.52
C ARG A 61 -8.91 3.09 15.51
N PRO A 62 -7.71 2.59 15.18
CA PRO A 62 -7.42 1.18 15.35
C PRO A 62 -7.64 0.81 16.83
N PRO A 63 -8.32 -0.31 17.13
CA PRO A 63 -8.48 -0.77 18.51
C PRO A 63 -7.08 -0.97 19.11
N LYS A 64 -6.87 -0.47 20.33
CA LYS A 64 -5.60 -0.65 21.05
C LYS A 64 -5.37 -2.15 21.23
N ALA A 65 -4.38 -2.70 20.53
CA ALA A 65 -3.89 -4.04 20.84
C ALA A 65 -3.40 -3.99 22.30
N ARG A 66 -4.00 -4.80 23.17
CA ARG A 66 -3.38 -5.12 24.45
C ARG A 66 -2.24 -6.07 24.08
N ASP A 67 -1.04 -5.61 24.35
CA ASP A 67 0.16 -6.43 24.35
C ASP A 67 0.01 -7.34 25.58
N GLU A 68 -0.55 -8.53 25.38
CA GLU A 68 -0.42 -9.65 26.32
C GLU A 68 0.90 -10.33 25.95
N GLY A 69 1.84 -10.27 26.88
CA GLY A 69 3.26 -10.45 26.64
C GLY A 69 3.69 -11.90 26.47
N ASP A 70 4.98 -12.05 26.18
CA ASP A 70 5.72 -13.26 26.47
C ASP A 70 6.93 -12.90 27.34
N GLU A 71 6.96 -13.58 28.48
CA GLU A 71 7.99 -13.65 29.49
C GLU A 71 9.20 -14.42 28.94
N GLU A 72 10.40 -13.84 29.00
CA GLU A 72 11.68 -14.44 29.48
C GLU A 72 12.83 -13.42 29.40
#